data_AF-A0A5K4F2N8-F1
#
_entry.id   AF-A0A5K4F2N8-F1
#
_cell.length_a   1.000
_cell.length_b   1.000
_cell.length_c   1.000
_cell.angle_alpha   90.00
_cell.angle_beta   90.00
_cell.angle_gamma   90.00
#
_symmetry.space_group_name_H-M   'P 1'
#
loop_
_entity.id
_entity.type
_entity.pdbx_description
1 polymer ?
#
loop_
_entity_poly.entity_id
_entity_poly.type
_entity_poly.pdbx_seq_one_letter_code
_entity_poly.pdbx_strand_id
1 'polypeptide(L)'
;MILSPERKCGCKGIRSCAICDNDNIHKDEGRQLFEFIFCPLCDMAVVEKSTMSKEFHVHQGGFPFLDIEVIPNFIDENEEAMLVEEIDKQTWVLSQSGRRKQDYGPKVNFKRQKVHIGGFYGLPAYSRFLITRYNDLIKKKHISSP
;
A
#
# COMPACT_ATOMS: atom_id res chain seq x y z
N MET A 1 22.19 -9.06 3.04
CA MET A 1 22.73 -8.03 2.13
C MET A 1 22.73 -6.73 2.89
N ILE A 2 23.93 -6.26 3.24
CA ILE A 2 24.18 -5.10 4.09
C ILE A 2 24.06 -3.87 3.19
N LEU A 3 23.30 -2.86 3.60
CA LEU A 3 23.31 -1.55 2.94
C LEU A 3 24.77 -1.12 2.82
N SER A 4 25.24 -0.76 1.63
CA SER A 4 26.59 -0.20 1.48
C SER A 4 26.75 0.99 2.44
N PRO A 5 27.95 1.27 2.99
CA PRO A 5 28.15 2.28 4.04
C PRO A 5 27.53 3.65 3.74
N GLU A 6 27.41 3.99 2.45
CA GLU A 6 26.91 5.28 1.97
C GLU A 6 25.39 5.30 1.72
N ARG A 7 24.69 4.17 1.80
CA ARG A 7 23.25 4.10 1.54
C ARG A 7 22.44 4.11 2.83
N LYS A 8 21.75 5.22 3.08
CA LYS A 8 20.85 5.42 4.22
C LYS A 8 19.52 4.66 4.14
N CYS A 9 19.19 4.03 2.99
CA CYS A 9 17.93 3.32 2.81
C CYS A 9 18.03 2.13 1.85
N GLY A 10 17.04 1.23 1.92
CA GLY A 10 16.91 0.04 1.06
C GLY A 10 16.26 0.27 -0.31
N CYS A 11 16.19 1.53 -0.77
CA CYS A 11 15.64 1.87 -2.07
C CYS A 11 16.54 1.37 -3.22
N LYS A 12 15.90 0.94 -4.32
CA LYS A 12 16.57 0.42 -5.53
C LYS A 12 15.78 0.81 -6.77
N GLY A 13 16.49 1.21 -7.83
CA GLY A 13 15.89 1.64 -9.10
C GLY A 13 15.01 2.87 -8.90
N ILE A 14 13.84 2.88 -9.54
CA ILE A 14 12.89 4.01 -9.52
C ILE A 14 12.16 4.20 -8.17
N ARG A 15 12.30 3.29 -7.21
CA ARG A 15 11.56 3.38 -5.94
C ARG A 15 12.29 4.30 -4.98
N SER A 16 11.73 5.47 -4.66
CA SER A 16 12.20 6.33 -3.58
C SER A 16 11.46 6.06 -2.26
N CYS A 17 12.00 6.60 -1.17
CA CYS A 17 11.32 6.76 0.11
C CYS A 17 11.60 8.18 0.60
N ALA A 18 10.98 8.61 1.70
CA ALA A 18 11.19 9.94 2.27
C ALA A 18 12.68 10.32 2.46
N ILE A 19 13.55 9.35 2.77
CA ILE A 19 15.00 9.58 2.88
C ILE A 19 15.62 9.90 1.51
N CYS A 20 15.22 9.20 0.45
CA CYS A 20 15.71 9.46 -0.92
C CYS A 20 15.29 10.82 -1.43
N ASP A 21 14.05 11.23 -1.12
CA ASP A 21 13.49 12.49 -1.62
C ASP A 21 14.22 13.68 -0.98
N ASN A 22 14.53 13.60 0.31
CA ASN A 22 15.33 14.61 1.00
C ASN A 22 16.76 14.73 0.43
N ASP A 23 17.39 13.59 0.12
CA ASP A 23 18.77 13.58 -0.35
C ASP A 23 18.90 13.67 -1.90
N ASN A 24 17.78 13.77 -2.65
CA ASN A 24 17.74 13.76 -4.14
C ASN A 24 18.48 12.57 -4.81
N ILE A 25 18.63 11.43 -4.12
CA ILE A 25 19.60 10.38 -4.51
C ILE A 25 19.18 9.59 -5.77
N HIS A 26 17.91 9.63 -6.18
CA HIS A 26 17.36 8.73 -7.20
C HIS A 26 16.48 9.40 -8.27
N LYS A 27 16.88 10.58 -8.76
CA LYS A 27 16.30 11.09 -10.00
C LYS A 27 16.96 10.37 -11.18
N ASP A 28 16.32 9.31 -11.65
CA ASP A 28 16.69 8.66 -12.92
C ASP A 28 16.29 9.60 -14.06
N GLU A 29 17.18 10.54 -14.41
CA GLU A 29 16.91 11.65 -15.34
C GLU A 29 16.60 11.21 -16.79
N GLY A 30 16.70 9.91 -17.11
CA GLY A 30 16.54 9.39 -18.47
C GLY A 30 15.20 8.74 -18.80
N ARG A 31 14.30 8.52 -17.83
CA ARG A 31 13.02 7.81 -18.10
C ARG A 31 11.83 8.75 -18.03
N GLN A 32 11.14 8.88 -19.17
CA GLN A 32 9.82 9.50 -19.21
C GLN A 32 8.84 8.63 -18.42
N LEU A 33 8.46 9.09 -17.23
CA LEU A 33 7.41 8.48 -16.42
C LEU A 33 6.08 9.14 -16.78
N PHE A 34 5.05 8.32 -16.96
CA PHE A 34 3.67 8.78 -17.06
C PHE A 34 2.99 8.56 -15.72
N GLU A 35 2.54 9.65 -15.10
CA GLU A 35 1.79 9.62 -13.86
C GLU A 35 0.29 9.65 -14.15
N PHE A 36 -0.45 8.74 -13.53
CA PHE A 36 -1.90 8.70 -13.58
C PHE A 36 -2.44 8.71 -12.16
N ILE A 37 -3.52 9.43 -11.95
CA ILE A 37 -4.26 9.49 -10.68
C ILE A 37 -5.47 8.59 -10.82
N PHE A 38 -5.65 7.64 -9.89
CA PHE A 38 -6.86 6.83 -9.84
C PHE A 38 -8.02 7.63 -9.25
N CYS A 39 -9.15 7.65 -9.96
CA CYS A 39 -10.38 8.23 -9.49
C CYS A 39 -11.38 7.14 -9.05
N PRO A 40 -11.68 7.02 -7.74
CA PRO A 40 -12.60 6.01 -7.24
C PRO A 40 -14.09 6.32 -7.49
N LEU A 41 -14.42 7.50 -8.04
CA LEU A 41 -15.81 7.87 -8.35
C LEU A 41 -16.27 7.35 -9.72
N CYS A 42 -15.33 7.08 -10.62
CA CYS A 42 -15.62 6.64 -11.99
C CYS A 42 -14.74 5.47 -12.46
N ASP A 43 -13.92 4.91 -11.56
CA ASP A 43 -12.99 3.81 -11.83
C ASP A 43 -12.04 4.09 -13.02
N MET A 44 -11.52 5.31 -13.11
CA MET A 44 -10.60 5.73 -14.18
C MET A 44 -9.22 6.08 -13.63
N ALA A 45 -8.16 5.70 -14.36
CA ALA A 45 -6.81 6.24 -14.19
C ALA A 45 -6.62 7.42 -15.14
N VAL A 46 -6.39 8.63 -14.60
CA VAL A 46 -6.49 9.90 -15.34
C VAL A 46 -5.20 10.70 -15.27
N VAL A 47 -4.92 11.50 -16.31
CA VAL A 47 -3.69 12.30 -16.40
C VAL A 47 -3.82 13.66 -15.66
N GLU A 48 -5.05 14.14 -15.48
CA GLU A 48 -5.35 15.45 -14.89
C GLU A 48 -6.41 15.34 -13.79
N LYS A 49 -6.26 16.17 -12.74
CA LYS A 49 -7.23 16.27 -11.64
C LYS A 49 -8.57 16.76 -12.20
N SER A 50 -9.67 16.11 -11.81
CA SER A 50 -11.02 16.39 -12.33
C SER A 50 -11.39 17.87 -12.25
N THR A 51 -12.03 18.40 -13.29
CA THR A 51 -12.83 19.62 -13.19
C THR A 51 -14.17 19.24 -12.58
N MET A 52 -14.36 19.48 -11.28
CA MET A 52 -15.66 19.26 -10.63
C MET A 52 -16.69 20.27 -11.14
N SER A 53 -17.48 19.89 -12.15
CA SER A 53 -18.83 20.43 -12.28
C SER A 53 -19.75 19.60 -11.38
N LYS A 54 -20.63 20.27 -10.62
CA LYS A 54 -21.41 19.69 -9.52
C LYS A 54 -22.36 18.55 -9.91
N GLU A 55 -22.53 18.28 -11.19
CA GLU A 55 -23.57 17.37 -11.69
C GLU A 55 -23.00 16.12 -12.37
N PHE A 56 -21.77 16.15 -12.87
CA PHE A 56 -21.16 15.00 -13.51
C PHE A 56 -19.65 14.98 -13.26
N HIS A 57 -19.19 13.98 -12.49
CA HIS A 57 -17.76 13.75 -12.31
C HIS A 57 -17.20 13.03 -13.55
N VAL A 58 -16.72 13.81 -14.52
CA VAL A 58 -16.21 13.31 -15.81
C VAL A 58 -14.77 13.71 -15.96
N HIS A 59 -13.93 12.73 -16.32
CA HIS A 59 -12.57 12.96 -16.78
C HIS A 59 -12.52 12.84 -18.30
N GLN A 60 -11.84 13.78 -18.96
CA GLN A 60 -11.73 13.81 -20.43
C GLN A 60 -10.59 12.96 -21.00
N GLY A 61 -9.72 12.42 -20.14
CA GLY A 61 -8.58 11.60 -20.55
C GLY A 61 -8.19 10.58 -19.49
N GLY A 62 -7.60 9.49 -19.92
CA GLY A 62 -7.28 8.35 -19.06
C GLY A 62 -7.75 7.02 -19.65
N PHE A 63 -7.81 6.00 -18.81
CA PHE A 63 -8.32 4.68 -19.16
C PHE A 63 -9.07 4.06 -17.96
N PRO A 64 -10.06 3.16 -18.20
CA PRO A 64 -10.71 2.42 -17.13
C PRO A 64 -9.70 1.60 -16.33
N PHE A 65 -9.75 1.72 -15.01
CA PHE A 65 -8.92 0.98 -14.07
C PHE A 65 -9.82 0.31 -13.03
N LEU A 66 -10.45 -0.77 -13.49
CA LEU A 66 -11.53 -1.46 -12.78
C LEU A 66 -11.01 -2.37 -11.67
N ASP A 67 -11.94 -2.91 -10.87
CA ASP A 67 -11.68 -3.85 -9.78
C ASP A 67 -10.79 -3.31 -8.66
N ILE A 68 -10.71 -1.98 -8.55
CA ILE A 68 -10.05 -1.27 -7.46
C ILE A 68 -11.12 -0.62 -6.59
N GLU A 69 -11.02 -0.85 -5.29
CA GLU A 69 -11.88 -0.20 -4.32
C GLU A 69 -11.06 0.72 -3.41
N VAL A 70 -11.52 1.96 -3.26
CA VAL A 70 -11.00 2.90 -2.25
C VAL A 70 -12.10 3.19 -1.26
N ILE A 71 -11.85 2.88 0.01
CA ILE A 71 -12.78 3.17 1.11
C ILE A 71 -12.28 4.44 1.80
N PRO A 72 -12.90 5.61 1.54
CA PRO A 72 -12.43 6.87 2.12
C PRO A 72 -12.61 6.86 3.64
N ASN A 73 -11.66 7.46 4.36
CA ASN A 73 -11.69 7.61 5.83
C ASN A 73 -11.92 6.27 6.56
N PHE A 74 -11.33 5.18 6.05
CA PHE A 74 -11.50 3.85 6.65
C PHE A 74 -10.92 3.77 8.07
N ILE A 75 -9.86 4.53 8.34
CA ILE A 75 -9.31 4.80 9.65
C ILE A 75 -9.36 6.30 9.93
N ASP A 76 -9.53 6.67 11.19
CA ASP A 76 -9.39 8.05 11.65
C ASP A 76 -7.97 8.36 12.15
N GLU A 77 -7.70 9.63 12.46
CA GLU A 77 -6.38 10.10 12.91
C GLU A 77 -5.91 9.44 14.22
N ASN A 78 -6.83 9.12 15.14
CA ASN A 78 -6.47 8.46 16.40
C ASN A 78 -6.10 7.00 16.16
N GLU A 79 -6.85 6.32 15.30
CA GLU A 79 -6.58 4.96 14.88
C GLU A 79 -5.27 4.85 14.12
N GLU A 80 -4.97 5.81 13.23
CA GLU A 80 -3.67 5.91 12.56
C GLU A 80 -2.53 6.05 13.56
N ALA A 81 -2.64 6.99 14.52
CA ALA A 81 -1.61 7.20 15.54
C ALA A 81 -1.36 5.93 16.38
N MET A 82 -2.43 5.27 16.82
CA MET A 82 -2.34 4.01 17.57
C MET A 82 -1.70 2.90 16.74
N LEU A 83 -2.08 2.75 15.46
CA LEU A 83 -1.51 1.76 14.57
C LEU A 83 0.00 1.97 14.37
N VAL A 84 0.43 3.20 14.13
CA VAL A 84 1.85 3.54 13.98
C VAL A 84 2.62 3.19 15.25
N GLU A 85 2.11 3.60 16.41
CA GLU A 85 2.74 3.29 17.70
C GLU A 85 2.87 1.77 17.93
N GLU A 86 1.81 1.01 17.68
CA GLU A 86 1.80 -0.44 17.89
C GLU A 86 2.68 -1.19 16.88
N ILE A 87 2.74 -0.74 15.63
CA ILE A 87 3.61 -1.29 14.59
C ILE A 87 5.08 -1.04 14.94
N ASP A 88 5.43 0.16 15.41
CA ASP A 88 6.81 0.51 15.73
C ASP A 88 7.37 -0.26 16.94
N LYS A 89 6.52 -0.68 17.87
CA LYS A 89 6.88 -1.57 19.00
C LYS A 89 7.27 -2.98 18.55
N GLN A 90 6.85 -3.44 17.37
CA GLN A 90 7.12 -4.81 16.94
C GLN A 90 8.54 -5.00 16.41
N THR A 91 9.00 -6.25 16.41
CA THR A 91 10.33 -6.59 15.87
C THR A 91 10.31 -6.56 14.34
N TRP A 92 11.21 -5.74 13.78
CA TRP A 92 11.42 -5.66 12.35
C TRP A 92 12.60 -6.53 11.90
N VAL A 93 12.47 -7.16 10.74
CA VAL A 93 13.55 -7.92 10.10
C VAL A 93 13.95 -7.30 8.76
N LEU A 94 15.20 -7.49 8.36
CA LEU A 94 15.67 -7.04 7.05
C LEU A 94 15.15 -7.97 5.96
N SER A 95 14.51 -7.40 4.94
CA SER A 95 14.16 -8.10 3.70
C SER A 95 15.35 -8.20 2.74
N GLN A 96 15.22 -9.04 1.71
CA GLN A 96 16.24 -9.15 0.66
C GLN A 96 16.47 -7.85 -0.14
N SER A 97 15.47 -6.96 -0.19
CA SER A 97 15.64 -5.65 -0.84
C SER A 97 16.47 -4.68 0.00
N GLY A 98 16.66 -4.96 1.30
CA GLY A 98 17.27 -4.05 2.27
C GLY A 98 16.25 -3.20 3.04
N ARG A 99 14.95 -3.22 2.65
CA ARG A 99 13.88 -2.62 3.47
C ARG A 99 13.56 -3.49 4.67
N ARG A 100 13.17 -2.88 5.78
CA ARG A 100 12.66 -3.58 6.97
C ARG A 100 11.22 -4.07 6.69
N LYS A 101 10.85 -5.21 7.25
CA LYS A 101 9.50 -5.76 7.18
C LYS A 101 9.14 -6.49 8.48
N GLN A 102 7.85 -6.70 8.69
CA GLN A 102 7.31 -7.56 9.73
C GLN A 102 6.56 -8.70 9.02
N ASP A 103 6.95 -9.94 9.29
CA ASP A 103 6.37 -11.12 8.63
C ASP A 103 5.33 -11.76 9.56
N TYR A 104 4.06 -11.70 9.18
CA TYR A 104 2.97 -12.45 9.80
C TYR A 104 2.40 -13.43 8.78
N GLY A 105 2.14 -14.67 9.19
CA GLY A 105 1.57 -15.69 8.30
C GLY A 105 2.52 -16.85 7.95
N PRO A 106 2.02 -17.78 7.13
CA PRO A 106 2.82 -18.88 6.59
C PRO A 106 4.07 -18.39 5.86
N LYS A 107 5.19 -19.10 6.06
CA LYS A 107 6.43 -18.79 5.35
C LYS A 107 6.37 -19.36 3.93
N VAL A 108 6.56 -18.50 2.94
CA VAL A 108 6.60 -18.89 1.53
C VAL A 108 8.03 -19.05 1.02
N ASN A 109 8.27 -20.14 0.29
CA ASN A 109 9.47 -20.33 -0.51
C ASN A 109 9.11 -20.25 -1.98
N PHE A 110 9.25 -19.06 -2.56
CA PHE A 110 8.92 -18.80 -3.97
C PHE A 110 9.73 -19.68 -4.93
N LYS A 111 11.05 -19.86 -4.67
CA LYS A 111 11.91 -20.68 -5.54
C LYS A 111 11.45 -22.13 -5.62
N ARG A 112 10.86 -22.65 -4.53
CA ARG A 112 10.35 -24.03 -4.48
C ARG A 112 8.83 -24.11 -4.69
N GLN A 113 8.14 -23.00 -4.88
CA GLN A 113 6.67 -22.91 -4.94
C GLN A 113 6.00 -23.63 -3.75
N LYS A 114 6.56 -23.50 -2.55
CA LYS A 114 6.06 -24.17 -1.34
C LYS A 114 5.63 -23.15 -0.28
N VAL A 115 4.51 -23.46 0.37
CA VAL A 115 4.05 -22.76 1.58
C VAL A 115 4.39 -23.64 2.78
N HIS A 116 5.06 -23.06 3.77
CA HIS A 116 5.33 -23.69 5.04
C HIS A 116 4.46 -23.02 6.10
N ILE A 117 3.42 -23.71 6.56
CA ILE A 117 2.43 -23.17 7.51
C ILE A 117 3.11 -22.64 8.78
N GLY A 118 4.16 -23.32 9.27
CA GLY A 118 4.97 -22.83 10.39
C GLY A 118 4.13 -22.56 11.66
N GLY A 119 4.71 -21.81 12.61
CA GLY A 119 4.01 -21.33 13.80
C GLY A 119 3.29 -20.02 13.52
N PHE A 120 2.23 -20.05 12.71
CA PHE A 120 1.36 -18.88 12.54
C PHE A 120 0.31 -18.85 13.65
N TYR A 121 0.37 -17.84 14.52
CA TYR A 121 -0.53 -17.67 15.66
C TYR A 121 -1.64 -16.65 15.41
N GLY A 122 -1.85 -16.27 14.15
CA GLY A 122 -2.79 -15.21 13.77
C GLY A 122 -2.10 -13.89 13.45
N LEU A 123 -2.93 -12.93 13.03
CA LEU A 123 -2.53 -11.56 12.76
C LEU A 123 -2.25 -10.80 14.07
N PRO A 124 -1.44 -9.73 14.05
CA PRO A 124 -1.16 -8.96 15.24
C PRO A 124 -2.42 -8.33 15.84
N ALA A 125 -2.48 -8.25 17.17
CA ALA A 125 -3.68 -7.83 17.89
C ALA A 125 -4.21 -6.45 17.46
N TYR A 126 -3.31 -5.49 17.21
CA TYR A 126 -3.68 -4.14 16.74
C TYR A 126 -4.41 -4.14 15.38
N SER A 127 -4.26 -5.19 14.56
CA SER A 127 -4.96 -5.28 13.27
C SER A 127 -6.41 -5.76 13.39
N ARG A 128 -6.84 -6.25 14.56
CA ARG A 128 -8.12 -6.92 14.73
C ARG A 128 -9.30 -6.04 14.31
N PHE A 129 -9.33 -4.78 14.74
CA PHE A 129 -10.44 -3.88 14.43
C PHE A 129 -10.53 -3.57 12.93
N LEU A 130 -9.38 -3.44 12.24
CA LEU A 130 -9.32 -3.25 10.79
C LEU A 130 -9.95 -4.42 10.05
N ILE A 131 -9.55 -5.64 10.41
CA ILE A 131 -10.04 -6.87 9.77
C ILE A 131 -11.53 -7.06 10.04
N THR A 132 -11.99 -6.81 11.27
CA THR A 132 -13.42 -6.88 11.62
C THR A 132 -14.22 -5.85 10.81
N ARG A 133 -13.81 -4.58 10.80
CA ARG A 133 -14.48 -3.50 10.06
C ARG A 133 -14.54 -3.82 8.56
N TYR A 134 -13.43 -4.27 7.97
CA TYR A 134 -13.37 -4.63 6.56
C TYR A 134 -14.30 -5.79 6.21
N ASN A 135 -14.29 -6.86 7.01
CA ASN A 135 -15.18 -8.00 6.80
C ASN A 135 -16.66 -7.62 6.91
N ASP A 136 -17.01 -6.71 7.82
CA ASP A 136 -18.38 -6.22 7.95
C ASP A 136 -18.81 -5.38 6.75
N LEU A 137 -17.90 -4.59 6.15
CA LEU A 137 -18.17 -3.89 4.89
C LEU A 137 -18.40 -4.87 3.74
N ILE A 138 -17.56 -5.89 3.58
CA ILE A 138 -17.72 -6.93 2.55
C ILE A 138 -19.09 -7.61 2.70
N LYS A 139 -19.46 -8.03 3.91
CA LYS A 139 -20.75 -8.69 4.16
C LYS A 139 -21.93 -7.79 3.76
N LYS A 140 -21.89 -6.50 4.12
CA LYS A 140 -22.93 -5.53 3.75
C LYS A 140 -23.07 -5.39 2.23
N LYS A 141 -21.95 -5.41 1.50
CA LYS A 141 -21.96 -5.37 0.02
C LYS A 141 -22.60 -6.61 -0.59
N HIS A 142 -22.26 -7.80 -0.13
CA HIS A 142 -22.86 -9.03 -0.65
C HIS A 142 -24.38 -9.13 -0.39
N ILE A 143 -24.88 -8.50 0.69
CA ILE A 143 -26.32 -8.44 0.96
C ILE A 143 -27.03 -7.38 0.09
N SER A 144 -26.31 -6.38 -0.41
CA SER A 144 -26.87 -5.28 -1.22
C SER A 144 -26.72 -5.46 -2.73
N SER A 145 -26.03 -6.51 -3.19
CA SER A 145 -26.08 -6.95 -4.59
C SER A 145 -27.21 -7.97 -4.78
N PRO A 146 -28.18 -7.72 -5.68
CA PRO A 146 -29.28 -8.64 -5.97
C PRO A 146 -28.82 -9.95 -6.62
#